data_AF-A0A962FUQ0-F1
#
_entry.id   AF-A0A962FUQ0-F1
#
_cell.length_a   1.000
_cell.length_b   1.000
_cell.length_c   1.000
_cell.angle_alpha   90.00
_cell.angle_beta   90.00
_cell.angle_gamma   90.00
#
_symmetry.space_group_name_H-M   'P 1'
#
loop_
_entity.id
_entity.type
_entity.pdbx_description
1 polymer ?
#
loop_
_entity_poly.entity_id
_entity_poly.type
_entity_poly.pdbx_seq_one_letter_code
_entity_poly.pdbx_strand_id
1 'polypeptide(L)'
;MNNSLHSSENDSSPISADRLVRSEEDIASRASRTRLYSRYVRSLRLIFPVVALAIVVVLMVWSDDDKAPIKAIPREDISPQTASSNELINPKFQSEDSDSQPYTITADKATQNSENMNLIHLDQPVADINLKSGNWVALKAQQGDYRQEEGVLQLNGDVSINHDTGYELQSQSIQINIDDQLMTSDEAVVGHGPAGEISAQGLEADGKKDTVVFKGPAKLILRSASNPPVTEESKP
;
A
#
# COMPACT_ATOMS: atom_id res chain seq x y z
N MET A 1 -102.11 23.55 83.83
CA MET A 1 -102.72 24.89 84.02
C MET A 1 -101.99 25.90 83.15
N ASN A 2 -102.77 26.70 82.40
CA ASN A 2 -102.50 28.02 81.81
C ASN A 2 -101.42 28.09 80.71
N ASN A 3 -101.75 28.11 79.41
CA ASN A 3 -102.48 29.11 78.60
C ASN A 3 -101.69 30.43 78.40
N SER A 4 -101.31 30.74 77.15
CA SER A 4 -101.58 32.04 76.50
C SER A 4 -100.85 32.18 75.15
N LEU A 5 -101.69 32.36 74.12
CA LEU A 5 -101.43 32.99 72.83
C LEU A 5 -101.20 34.50 73.00
N HIS A 6 -100.34 35.10 72.16
CA HIS A 6 -100.42 36.44 71.54
C HIS A 6 -99.00 36.84 71.11
N SER A 7 -98.72 37.59 70.04
CA SER A 7 -99.50 38.13 68.92
C SER A 7 -98.51 38.73 67.93
N SER A 8 -99.03 39.02 66.74
CA SER A 8 -98.56 39.86 65.64
C SER A 8 -97.44 40.89 65.89
N GLU A 9 -96.61 41.10 64.86
CA GLU A 9 -96.43 42.34 64.06
C GLU A 9 -95.14 42.14 63.21
N ASN A 10 -95.19 41.96 61.88
CA ASN A 10 -95.26 42.98 60.83
C ASN A 10 -94.47 44.28 61.13
N ASP A 11 -93.34 44.52 60.46
CA ASP A 11 -93.27 45.34 59.23
C ASP A 11 -91.82 45.53 58.71
N SER A 12 -91.71 45.54 57.38
CA SER A 12 -90.72 46.06 56.43
C SER A 12 -89.27 46.45 56.83
N SER A 13 -88.33 45.75 56.17
CA SER A 13 -87.20 46.18 55.33
C SER A 13 -86.48 47.54 55.61
N PRO A 14 -85.14 47.57 55.52
CA PRO A 14 -84.58 47.72 54.18
C PRO A 14 -83.44 46.74 53.85
N ILE A 15 -83.48 46.29 52.60
CA ILE A 15 -82.40 45.59 51.91
C ILE A 15 -81.13 46.45 52.02
N SER A 16 -80.20 46.00 52.86
CA SER A 16 -78.83 46.52 52.90
C SER A 16 -77.95 45.47 52.24
N ALA A 17 -77.70 45.69 50.96
CA ALA A 17 -76.61 45.04 50.25
C ALA A 17 -75.31 45.58 50.84
N ASP A 18 -74.69 44.85 51.77
CA ASP A 18 -73.31 45.12 52.15
C ASP A 18 -72.53 43.82 52.39
N ARG A 19 -71.55 43.65 51.51
CA ARG A 19 -70.24 43.01 51.74
C ARG A 19 -70.18 41.57 52.24
N LEU A 20 -69.97 40.70 51.26
CA LEU A 20 -68.74 39.89 51.10
C LEU A 20 -67.99 39.55 52.41
N VAL A 21 -68.41 38.49 53.09
CA VAL A 21 -67.50 37.67 53.90
C VAL A 21 -67.80 36.21 53.60
N ARG A 22 -67.41 35.79 52.40
CA ARG A 22 -67.23 34.36 52.11
C ARG A 22 -65.73 34.12 52.16
N SER A 23 -65.35 33.38 53.19
CA SER A 23 -64.00 33.00 53.57
C SER A 23 -63.09 32.72 52.36
N GLU A 24 -62.00 33.47 52.32
CA GLU A 24 -60.97 33.50 51.29
C GLU A 24 -60.05 32.26 51.28
N GLU A 25 -60.43 31.16 51.95
CA GLU A 25 -59.53 30.02 52.16
C GLU A 25 -59.60 28.93 51.08
N ASP A 26 -60.70 28.80 50.33
CA ASP A 26 -60.89 27.65 49.42
C ASP A 26 -60.64 27.93 47.93
N ILE A 27 -60.42 29.18 47.53
CA ILE A 27 -60.15 29.52 46.10
C ILE A 27 -58.64 29.62 45.81
N ALA A 28 -57.80 29.85 46.83
CA ALA A 28 -56.36 30.04 46.64
C ALA A 28 -55.55 28.72 46.51
N SER A 29 -56.12 27.56 46.84
CA SER A 29 -55.38 26.30 46.99
C SER A 29 -55.34 25.40 45.74
N ARG A 30 -55.89 25.85 44.59
CA ARG A 30 -55.80 25.10 43.30
C ARG A 30 -55.04 25.79 42.18
N ALA A 31 -54.51 26.99 42.36
CA ALA A 31 -53.75 27.71 41.33
C ALA A 31 -52.25 27.90 41.63
N SER A 32 -51.69 27.20 42.61
CA SER A 32 -50.30 27.35 43.05
C SER A 32 -49.43 26.10 42.90
N ARG A 33 -49.85 25.08 42.14
CA ARG A 33 -49.01 23.92 41.81
C ARG A 33 -48.40 23.91 40.40
N THR A 34 -48.39 25.05 39.70
CA THR A 34 -47.83 25.09 38.33
C THR A 34 -47.10 26.38 38.00
N ARG A 35 -46.40 27.00 38.96
CA ARG A 35 -45.54 28.18 38.68
C ARG A 35 -44.07 28.05 39.11
N LEU A 36 -43.68 26.91 39.67
CA LEU A 36 -42.28 26.65 40.04
C LEU A 36 -41.52 25.81 39.01
N TYR A 37 -42.21 25.01 38.18
CA TYR A 37 -41.56 24.31 37.06
C TYR A 37 -41.29 25.22 35.84
N SER A 38 -42.10 26.26 35.62
CA SER A 38 -42.01 27.13 34.44
C SER A 38 -40.77 28.05 34.43
N ARG A 39 -40.27 28.45 35.60
CA ARG A 39 -39.09 29.32 35.71
C ARG A 39 -37.78 28.54 35.63
N TYR A 40 -37.79 27.26 36.02
CA TYR A 40 -36.63 26.37 35.92
C TYR A 40 -36.32 25.98 34.46
N VAL A 41 -37.35 25.73 33.64
CA VAL A 41 -37.15 25.41 32.21
C VAL A 41 -36.72 26.66 31.41
N ARG A 42 -37.20 27.86 31.79
CA ARG A 42 -36.83 29.11 31.12
C ARG A 42 -35.41 29.58 31.47
N SER A 43 -34.93 29.29 32.68
CA SER A 43 -33.52 29.50 33.06
C SER A 43 -32.60 28.49 32.37
N LEU A 44 -33.02 27.23 32.20
CA LEU A 44 -32.21 26.23 31.47
C LEU A 44 -31.97 26.62 29.99
N ARG A 45 -32.96 27.24 29.34
CA ARG A 45 -32.83 27.73 27.95
C ARG A 45 -31.82 28.89 27.80
N LEU A 46 -31.51 29.60 28.88
CA LEU A 46 -30.52 30.69 28.89
C LEU A 46 -29.16 30.25 29.45
N ILE A 47 -29.16 29.32 30.41
CA ILE A 47 -27.93 28.75 30.98
C ILE A 47 -27.16 27.97 29.91
N PHE A 48 -27.85 27.23 29.04
CA PHE A 48 -27.19 26.40 28.02
C PHE A 48 -26.28 27.20 27.06
N PRO A 49 -26.75 28.28 26.40
CA PRO A 49 -25.88 29.09 25.56
C PRO A 49 -24.80 29.82 26.36
N VAL A 50 -25.08 30.25 27.60
CA VAL A 50 -24.08 30.90 28.46
C VAL A 50 -22.97 29.93 28.85
N VAL A 51 -23.29 28.67 29.16
CA VAL A 51 -22.30 27.63 29.45
C VAL A 51 -21.49 27.27 28.22
N ALA A 52 -22.12 27.16 27.05
CA ALA A 52 -21.40 26.93 25.80
C ALA A 52 -20.41 28.06 25.49
N LEU A 53 -20.83 29.32 25.67
CA LEU A 53 -19.98 30.50 25.46
C LEU A 53 -18.86 30.56 26.51
N ALA A 54 -19.15 30.23 27.76
CA ALA A 54 -18.15 30.12 28.81
C ALA A 54 -17.11 29.04 28.51
N ILE A 55 -17.50 27.87 28.00
CA ILE A 55 -16.56 26.82 27.57
C ILE A 55 -15.68 27.33 26.43
N VAL A 56 -16.23 28.03 25.44
CA VAL A 56 -15.44 28.60 24.33
C VAL A 56 -14.43 29.63 24.84
N VAL A 57 -14.82 30.53 25.75
CA VAL A 57 -13.92 31.52 26.35
C VAL A 57 -12.84 30.84 27.19
N VAL A 58 -13.20 29.82 27.97
CA VAL A 58 -12.24 29.02 28.74
C VAL A 58 -11.27 28.32 27.81
N LEU A 59 -11.72 27.68 26.72
CA LEU A 59 -10.83 27.07 25.73
C LEU A 59 -9.92 28.10 25.05
N MET A 60 -10.39 29.33 24.87
CA MET A 60 -9.60 30.39 24.24
C MET A 60 -8.53 30.97 25.18
N VAL A 61 -8.83 31.06 26.48
CA VAL A 61 -7.87 31.51 27.51
C VAL A 61 -6.93 30.38 27.94
N TRP A 62 -7.40 29.13 27.90
CA TRP A 62 -6.63 27.92 28.23
C TRP A 62 -5.86 27.35 27.04
N SER A 63 -6.05 27.92 25.85
CA SER A 63 -5.18 27.70 24.70
C SER A 63 -3.86 28.42 24.92
N ASP A 64 -3.10 27.97 25.92
CA ASP A 64 -1.67 28.21 26.01
C ASP A 64 -1.02 27.75 24.71
N ASP A 65 -0.04 28.52 24.25
CA ASP A 65 0.74 28.39 23.01
C ASP A 65 1.59 27.10 22.92
N ASP A 66 1.16 26.00 23.53
CA ASP A 66 1.69 24.68 23.25
C ASP A 66 0.89 24.10 22.09
N LYS A 67 1.28 24.55 20.88
CA LYS A 67 1.25 23.75 19.67
C LYS A 67 2.01 22.46 19.98
N ALA A 68 1.41 21.53 20.72
CA ALA A 68 1.93 20.20 20.90
C ALA A 68 2.03 19.62 19.49
N PRO A 69 3.23 19.44 18.90
CA PRO A 69 3.30 18.58 17.75
C PRO A 69 2.80 17.23 18.27
N ILE A 70 1.83 16.66 17.57
CA ILE A 70 1.43 15.27 17.73
C ILE A 70 2.71 14.49 18.00
N LYS A 71 2.84 13.99 19.23
CA LYS A 71 4.06 13.37 19.73
C LYS A 71 4.30 12.15 18.84
N ALA A 72 5.13 12.33 17.82
CA ALA A 72 5.67 11.24 17.05
C ALA A 72 6.27 10.29 18.09
N ILE A 73 5.89 9.02 18.00
CA ILE A 73 6.52 7.93 18.73
C ILE A 73 8.03 8.20 18.68
N PRO A 74 8.74 8.25 19.83
CA PRO A 74 10.19 8.37 19.81
C PRO A 74 10.72 7.22 18.97
N ARG A 75 11.08 7.52 17.72
CA ARG A 75 12.00 6.67 16.96
C ARG A 75 13.27 6.77 17.77
N GLU A 76 13.57 5.72 18.51
CA GLU A 76 14.90 5.47 19.04
C GLU A 76 15.90 5.82 17.94
N ASP A 77 16.92 6.58 18.31
CA ASP A 77 17.89 7.25 17.47
C ASP A 77 18.47 6.37 16.34
N ILE A 78 17.76 6.27 15.22
CA ILE A 78 18.40 6.07 13.92
C ILE A 78 18.90 7.44 13.51
N SER A 79 20.09 7.76 14.03
CA SER A 79 20.95 8.82 13.55
C SER A 79 20.88 8.88 12.02
N PRO A 80 20.42 9.97 11.39
CA PRO A 80 20.57 10.17 9.96
C PRO A 80 22.02 10.58 9.70
N GLN A 81 22.96 9.67 9.95
CA GLN A 81 24.33 9.79 9.51
C GLN A 81 24.57 8.76 8.44
N THR A 82 24.90 9.27 7.25
CA THR A 82 25.01 8.63 5.93
C THR A 82 23.70 8.59 5.15
N ALA A 83 23.72 9.19 3.95
CA ALA A 83 22.72 9.04 2.91
C ALA A 83 22.35 7.55 2.79
N SER A 84 21.22 7.18 3.37
CA SER A 84 20.91 5.77 3.66
C SER A 84 20.40 5.13 2.39
N SER A 85 21.26 4.45 1.66
CA SER A 85 20.84 3.54 0.59
C SER A 85 19.82 2.55 1.16
N ASN A 86 18.67 2.41 0.50
CA ASN A 86 17.64 1.46 0.93
C ASN A 86 18.12 0.05 0.59
N GLU A 87 18.49 -0.71 1.61
CA GLU A 87 19.02 -2.06 1.49
C GLU A 87 17.92 -3.10 1.78
N LEU A 88 17.74 -4.03 0.84
CA LEU A 88 16.79 -5.13 0.92
C LEU A 88 17.57 -6.44 1.00
N ILE A 89 17.16 -7.32 1.91
CA ILE A 89 17.74 -8.66 2.09
C ILE A 89 16.81 -9.70 1.45
N ASN A 90 17.37 -10.59 0.64
CA ASN A 90 16.63 -11.56 -0.17
C ASN A 90 15.42 -10.96 -0.93
N PRO A 91 15.59 -9.82 -1.64
CA PRO A 91 14.48 -9.20 -2.36
C PRO A 91 13.99 -10.10 -3.48
N LYS A 92 12.69 -9.96 -3.78
CA LYS A 92 12.03 -10.60 -4.92
C LYS A 92 11.23 -9.55 -5.67
N PHE A 93 11.64 -9.28 -6.90
CA PHE A 93 10.96 -8.40 -7.84
C PHE A 93 10.20 -9.26 -8.83
N GLN A 94 8.92 -8.95 -9.05
CA GLN A 94 8.09 -9.63 -10.04
C GLN A 94 7.48 -8.59 -10.95
N SER A 95 7.59 -8.81 -12.25
CA SER A 95 7.07 -7.90 -13.26
C SER A 95 6.78 -8.68 -14.54
N GLU A 96 6.32 -7.98 -15.56
CA GLU A 96 6.04 -8.52 -16.88
C GLU A 96 6.88 -7.78 -17.92
N ASP A 97 7.31 -8.48 -18.98
CA ASP A 97 7.96 -7.85 -20.13
C ASP A 97 6.93 -7.16 -21.06
N SER A 98 7.39 -6.59 -22.17
CA SER A 98 6.51 -5.95 -23.16
C SER A 98 5.45 -6.88 -23.77
N ASP A 99 5.69 -8.18 -23.70
CA ASP A 99 4.82 -9.22 -24.21
C ASP A 99 3.88 -9.78 -23.12
N SER A 100 3.85 -9.22 -21.90
CA SER A 100 3.10 -9.78 -20.77
C SER A 100 3.62 -11.16 -20.33
N GLN A 101 4.91 -11.42 -20.51
CA GLN A 101 5.60 -12.60 -19.99
C GLN A 101 6.06 -12.32 -18.57
N PRO A 102 5.61 -13.09 -17.56
CA PRO A 102 5.99 -12.84 -16.19
C PRO A 102 7.46 -13.25 -15.98
N TYR A 103 8.20 -12.34 -15.36
CA TYR A 103 9.56 -12.59 -14.90
C TYR A 103 9.72 -12.27 -13.42
N THR A 104 10.67 -12.95 -12.80
CA THR A 104 11.05 -12.75 -11.40
C THR A 104 12.54 -12.51 -11.32
N ILE A 105 12.97 -11.48 -10.59
CA ILE A 105 14.37 -11.22 -10.24
C ILE A 105 14.50 -11.36 -8.73
N THR A 106 15.42 -12.21 -8.30
CA THR A 106 15.82 -12.40 -6.90
C THR A 106 17.29 -12.07 -6.74
N ALA A 107 17.71 -11.73 -5.53
CA ALA A 107 19.10 -11.47 -5.20
C ALA A 107 19.31 -11.79 -3.72
N ASP A 108 20.55 -11.98 -3.29
CA ASP A 108 20.87 -12.12 -1.86
C ASP A 108 20.67 -10.77 -1.14
N LYS A 109 21.04 -9.69 -1.83
CA LYS A 109 20.90 -8.32 -1.37
C LYS A 109 20.60 -7.39 -2.54
N ALA A 110 19.74 -6.41 -2.34
CA ALA A 110 19.60 -5.28 -3.24
C ALA A 110 19.84 -3.97 -2.51
N THR A 111 20.55 -3.05 -3.16
CA THR A 111 20.82 -1.72 -2.63
C THR A 111 20.31 -0.70 -3.64
N GLN A 112 19.28 0.05 -3.26
CA GLN A 112 18.75 1.13 -4.08
C GLN A 112 19.57 2.39 -3.85
N ASN A 113 20.04 2.99 -4.95
CA ASN A 113 20.84 4.20 -4.90
C ASN A 113 19.98 5.38 -4.41
N SER A 114 20.47 6.15 -3.42
CA SER A 114 19.73 7.27 -2.83
C SER A 114 19.63 8.49 -3.75
N GLU A 115 20.58 8.66 -4.68
CA GLU A 115 20.59 9.73 -5.68
C GLU A 115 19.77 9.35 -6.93
N ASN A 116 19.72 8.06 -7.25
CA ASN A 116 18.95 7.52 -8.38
C ASN A 116 18.09 6.33 -7.94
N MET A 117 16.83 6.59 -7.59
CA MET A 117 15.88 5.55 -7.16
C MET A 117 15.58 4.51 -8.23
N ASN A 118 15.85 4.80 -9.51
CA ASN A 118 15.66 3.86 -10.61
C ASN A 118 16.77 2.79 -10.65
N LEU A 119 17.95 3.07 -10.08
CA LEU A 119 19.09 2.15 -10.11
C LEU A 119 19.13 1.28 -8.85
N ILE A 120 18.99 -0.02 -9.05
CA ILE A 120 19.03 -1.04 -8.01
C ILE A 120 20.26 -1.92 -8.26
N HIS A 121 21.21 -1.90 -7.33
CA HIS A 121 22.35 -2.81 -7.33
C HIS A 121 21.92 -4.14 -6.70
N LEU A 122 22.19 -5.24 -7.38
CA LEU A 122 21.82 -6.61 -7.00
C LEU A 122 23.10 -7.42 -6.73
N ASP A 123 23.16 -8.09 -5.59
CA ASP A 123 24.22 -9.04 -5.24
C ASP A 123 23.70 -10.46 -5.46
N GLN A 124 24.46 -11.25 -6.23
CA GLN A 124 24.08 -12.59 -6.70
C GLN A 124 22.67 -12.65 -7.31
N PRO A 125 22.36 -11.83 -8.34
CA PRO A 125 21.05 -11.86 -8.96
C PRO A 125 20.78 -13.20 -9.64
N VAL A 126 19.57 -13.69 -9.45
CA VAL A 126 18.98 -14.82 -10.19
C VAL A 126 17.66 -14.34 -10.77
N ALA A 127 17.46 -14.54 -12.08
CA ALA A 127 16.18 -14.22 -12.69
C ALA A 127 15.62 -15.38 -13.50
N ASP A 128 14.30 -15.49 -13.49
CA ASP A 128 13.53 -16.53 -14.17
C ASP A 128 12.44 -15.86 -15.02
N ILE A 129 12.33 -16.29 -16.28
CA ILE A 129 11.34 -15.79 -17.24
C ILE A 129 10.57 -16.97 -17.79
N ASN A 130 9.23 -16.89 -17.75
CA ASN A 130 8.36 -17.86 -18.41
C ASN A 130 7.95 -17.32 -19.78
N LEU A 131 8.46 -17.95 -20.83
CA LEU A 131 8.19 -17.53 -22.20
C LEU A 131 6.78 -17.93 -22.63
N LYS A 132 6.18 -17.16 -23.55
CA LYS A 132 4.88 -17.50 -24.17
C LYS A 132 4.87 -18.85 -24.87
N SER A 133 6.02 -19.33 -25.32
CA SER A 133 6.19 -20.66 -25.92
C SER A 133 5.95 -21.80 -24.94
N GLY A 134 5.90 -21.52 -23.64
CA GLY A 134 5.84 -22.52 -22.56
C GLY A 134 7.22 -22.93 -22.04
N ASN A 135 8.29 -22.41 -22.66
CA ASN A 135 9.65 -22.63 -22.21
C ASN A 135 10.05 -21.66 -21.09
N TRP A 136 11.10 -21.97 -20.34
CA TRP A 136 11.66 -21.05 -19.34
C TRP A 136 13.13 -20.74 -19.61
N VAL A 137 13.52 -19.53 -19.18
CA VAL A 137 14.91 -19.06 -19.18
C VAL A 137 15.27 -18.66 -17.76
N ALA A 138 16.40 -19.18 -17.27
CA ALA A 138 16.98 -18.77 -16.00
C ALA A 138 18.35 -18.15 -16.22
N LEU A 139 18.64 -17.09 -15.48
CA LEU A 139 19.93 -16.41 -15.50
C LEU A 139 20.46 -16.21 -14.09
N LYS A 140 21.78 -16.20 -13.96
CA LYS A 140 22.49 -15.90 -12.72
C LYS A 140 23.76 -15.11 -13.01
N ALA A 141 24.18 -14.28 -12.06
CA ALA A 141 25.46 -13.58 -12.10
C ALA A 141 25.98 -13.31 -10.68
N GLN A 142 27.21 -12.80 -10.56
CA GLN A 142 27.75 -12.35 -9.28
C GLN A 142 27.18 -10.99 -8.87
N GLN A 143 27.02 -10.07 -9.82
CA GLN A 143 26.48 -8.73 -9.60
C GLN A 143 25.52 -8.36 -10.72
N GLY A 144 24.58 -7.48 -10.42
CA GLY A 144 23.76 -6.87 -11.46
C GLY A 144 23.25 -5.49 -11.11
N ASP A 145 23.03 -4.67 -12.14
CA ASP A 145 22.42 -3.36 -12.02
C ASP A 145 21.10 -3.38 -12.76
N TYR A 146 20.01 -3.20 -12.03
CA TYR A 146 18.67 -3.16 -12.59
C TYR A 146 18.16 -1.73 -12.62
N ARG A 147 17.84 -1.24 -13.83
CA ARG A 147 17.15 0.03 -14.07
C ARG A 147 15.69 -0.26 -14.35
N GLN A 148 14.87 -0.17 -13.30
CA GLN A 148 13.48 -0.64 -13.32
C GLN A 148 12.60 0.09 -14.34
N GLU A 149 12.71 1.42 -14.44
CA GLU A 149 11.94 2.25 -15.38
C GLU A 149 12.36 2.04 -16.83
N GLU A 150 13.61 1.62 -17.08
CA GLU A 150 14.12 1.37 -18.43
C GLU A 150 13.97 -0.09 -18.85
N GLY A 151 13.64 -0.99 -17.92
CA GLY A 151 13.62 -2.43 -18.18
C GLY A 151 15.00 -3.00 -18.52
N VAL A 152 16.09 -2.36 -18.08
CA VAL A 152 17.46 -2.78 -18.41
C VAL A 152 18.13 -3.45 -17.22
N LEU A 153 18.63 -4.66 -17.42
CA LEU A 153 19.40 -5.44 -16.48
C LEU A 153 20.83 -5.63 -17.01
N GLN A 154 21.80 -5.03 -16.34
CA GLN A 154 23.21 -5.30 -16.57
C GLN A 154 23.65 -6.39 -15.59
N LEU A 155 24.33 -7.43 -16.08
CA LEU A 155 24.86 -8.52 -15.29
C LEU A 155 26.37 -8.57 -15.45
N ASN A 156 27.09 -8.75 -14.36
CA ASN A 156 28.55 -8.79 -14.34
C ASN A 156 29.06 -9.91 -13.42
N GLY A 157 30.13 -10.57 -13.86
CA GLY A 157 30.78 -11.66 -13.14
C GLY A 157 30.07 -12.99 -13.32
N ASP A 158 30.74 -13.94 -13.97
CA ASP A 158 30.31 -15.33 -14.17
C ASP A 158 28.81 -15.46 -14.55
N VAL A 159 28.39 -14.69 -15.54
CA VAL A 159 27.01 -14.70 -16.02
C VAL A 159 26.74 -16.03 -16.70
N SER A 160 25.67 -16.71 -16.28
CA SER A 160 25.21 -17.98 -16.86
C SER A 160 23.72 -17.88 -17.14
N ILE A 161 23.35 -18.23 -18.36
CA ILE A 161 21.97 -18.22 -18.87
C ILE A 161 21.65 -19.64 -19.33
N ASN A 162 20.52 -20.16 -18.89
CA ASN A 162 20.06 -21.51 -19.19
C ASN A 162 18.66 -21.47 -19.77
N HIS A 163 18.45 -22.25 -20.83
CA HIS A 163 17.16 -22.44 -21.46
C HIS A 163 16.77 -23.92 -21.35
N ASP A 164 15.49 -24.19 -21.12
CA ASP A 164 14.98 -25.54 -20.83
C ASP A 164 15.22 -26.61 -21.93
N THR A 165 15.33 -26.20 -23.20
CA THR A 165 15.71 -27.02 -24.35
C THR A 165 17.18 -27.46 -24.35
N GLY A 166 17.95 -27.12 -23.32
CA GLY A 166 19.33 -27.57 -23.11
C GLY A 166 20.40 -26.65 -23.70
N TYR A 167 20.06 -25.39 -23.95
CA TYR A 167 21.05 -24.36 -24.29
C TYR A 167 21.55 -23.66 -23.02
N GLU A 168 22.86 -23.45 -22.95
CA GLU A 168 23.52 -22.69 -21.90
C GLU A 168 24.44 -21.65 -22.53
N LEU A 169 24.48 -20.44 -21.97
CA LEU A 169 25.39 -19.38 -22.38
C LEU A 169 26.13 -18.84 -21.17
N GLN A 170 27.44 -18.64 -21.31
CA GLN A 170 28.32 -18.12 -20.28
C GLN A 170 29.10 -16.90 -20.81
N SER A 171 29.21 -15.86 -20.00
CA SER A 171 29.97 -14.64 -20.29
C SER A 171 30.40 -13.93 -19.00
N GLN A 172 31.35 -13.00 -19.09
CA GLN A 172 31.70 -12.13 -17.95
C GLN A 172 30.73 -10.95 -17.78
N SER A 173 30.10 -10.48 -18.85
CA SER A 173 29.15 -9.37 -18.76
C SER A 173 28.07 -9.49 -19.82
N ILE A 174 26.82 -9.27 -19.43
CA ILE A 174 25.68 -9.30 -20.33
C ILE A 174 24.75 -8.13 -19.98
N GLN A 175 24.34 -7.39 -21.00
CA GLN A 175 23.27 -6.41 -20.89
C GLN A 175 21.99 -7.00 -21.48
N ILE A 176 20.89 -6.87 -20.76
CA ILE A 176 19.57 -7.34 -21.18
C ILE A 176 18.61 -6.16 -21.13
N ASN A 177 17.98 -5.86 -22.25
CA ASN A 177 16.79 -5.02 -22.30
C ASN A 177 15.58 -5.97 -22.34
N ILE A 178 14.86 -6.01 -21.23
CA ILE A 178 13.75 -6.94 -21.01
C ILE A 178 12.56 -6.58 -21.91
N ASP A 179 12.28 -5.28 -22.07
CA ASP A 179 11.16 -4.79 -22.87
C ASP A 179 11.41 -4.97 -24.38
N ASP A 180 12.67 -4.82 -24.82
CA ASP A 180 13.05 -5.06 -26.21
C ASP A 180 13.37 -6.52 -26.51
N GLN A 181 13.48 -7.37 -25.47
CA GLN A 181 13.99 -8.75 -25.56
C GLN A 181 15.34 -8.82 -26.29
N LEU A 182 16.19 -7.81 -26.04
CA LEU A 182 17.51 -7.69 -26.63
C LEU A 182 18.56 -8.02 -25.57
N MET A 183 19.49 -8.89 -25.94
CA MET A 183 20.62 -9.26 -25.10
C MET A 183 21.92 -9.02 -25.84
N THR A 184 22.86 -8.33 -25.20
CA THR A 184 24.15 -7.98 -25.79
C THR A 184 25.28 -8.28 -24.83
N SER A 185 26.41 -8.74 -25.38
CA SER A 185 27.65 -8.91 -24.66
C SER A 185 28.80 -8.49 -25.55
N ASP A 186 29.65 -7.58 -25.06
CA ASP A 186 30.89 -7.19 -25.72
C ASP A 186 32.10 -8.00 -25.19
N GLU A 187 31.83 -8.94 -24.27
CA GLU A 187 32.82 -9.85 -23.68
C GLU A 187 32.77 -11.23 -24.34
N ALA A 188 33.83 -12.01 -24.12
CA ALA A 188 33.90 -13.37 -24.63
C ALA A 188 32.72 -14.22 -24.13
N VAL A 189 32.03 -14.87 -25.07
CA VAL A 189 30.87 -15.72 -24.80
C VAL A 189 31.15 -17.17 -25.17
N VAL A 190 30.67 -18.09 -24.37
CA VAL A 190 30.66 -19.52 -24.67
C VAL A 190 29.23 -20.03 -24.59
N GLY A 191 28.75 -20.63 -25.68
CA GLY A 191 27.43 -21.25 -25.76
C GLY A 191 27.55 -22.75 -25.90
N HIS A 192 26.75 -23.49 -25.14
CA HIS A 192 26.58 -24.93 -25.26
C HIS A 192 25.14 -25.24 -25.66
N GLY A 193 24.96 -26.24 -26.51
CA GLY A 193 23.63 -26.71 -26.87
C GLY A 193 23.64 -28.15 -27.37
N PRO A 194 22.46 -28.70 -27.70
CA PRO A 194 22.33 -30.07 -28.20
C PRO A 194 23.15 -30.31 -29.48
N ALA A 195 23.23 -29.30 -30.36
CA ALA A 195 23.93 -29.38 -31.63
C ALA A 195 25.46 -29.26 -31.51
N GLY A 196 25.98 -28.69 -30.42
CA GLY A 196 27.40 -28.39 -30.30
C GLY A 196 27.74 -27.29 -29.30
N GLU A 197 28.94 -26.72 -29.48
CA GLU A 197 29.50 -25.66 -28.65
C GLU A 197 30.00 -24.52 -29.54
N ILE A 198 29.77 -23.28 -29.12
CA ILE A 198 30.24 -22.07 -29.79
C ILE A 198 31.02 -21.20 -28.82
N SER A 199 32.11 -20.60 -29.29
CA SER A 199 32.87 -19.58 -28.56
C SER A 199 33.04 -18.36 -29.44
N ALA A 200 32.79 -17.17 -28.93
CA ALA A 200 32.94 -15.91 -29.67
C ALA A 200 33.40 -14.76 -28.77
N GLN A 201 33.79 -13.62 -29.36
CA GLN A 201 34.20 -12.42 -28.61
C GLN A 201 33.04 -11.52 -28.19
N GLY A 202 31.84 -11.77 -28.69
CA GLY A 202 30.65 -11.03 -28.29
C GLY A 202 29.37 -11.70 -28.80
N LEU A 203 28.25 -11.16 -28.36
CA LEU A 203 26.91 -11.68 -28.59
C LEU A 203 25.93 -10.54 -28.82
N GLU A 204 24.99 -10.75 -29.73
CA GLU A 204 23.75 -10.00 -29.82
C GLU A 204 22.62 -10.99 -30.10
N ALA A 205 21.64 -11.07 -29.20
CA ALA A 205 20.48 -11.92 -29.33
C ALA A 205 19.22 -11.07 -29.29
N ASP A 206 18.34 -11.28 -30.26
CA ASP A 206 17.05 -10.61 -30.42
C ASP A 206 15.94 -11.66 -30.31
N GLY A 207 15.25 -11.66 -29.18
CA GLY A 207 14.16 -12.60 -28.89
C GLY A 207 12.92 -12.39 -29.76
N LYS A 208 12.66 -11.14 -30.19
CA LYS A 208 11.52 -10.83 -31.08
C LYS A 208 11.73 -11.38 -32.49
N LYS A 209 12.98 -11.46 -32.94
CA LYS A 209 13.38 -12.02 -34.24
C LYS A 209 13.85 -13.47 -34.16
N ASP A 210 13.86 -14.07 -32.98
CA ASP A 210 14.41 -15.42 -32.74
C ASP A 210 15.80 -15.61 -33.37
N THR A 211 16.66 -14.59 -33.22
CA THR A 211 17.96 -14.53 -33.91
C THR A 211 19.08 -14.28 -32.91
N VAL A 212 20.17 -15.04 -33.04
CA VAL A 212 21.39 -14.86 -32.26
C VAL A 212 22.58 -14.66 -33.19
N VAL A 213 23.33 -13.59 -32.96
CA VAL A 213 24.52 -13.18 -33.73
C VAL A 213 25.73 -13.19 -32.81
N PHE A 214 26.70 -14.05 -33.11
CA PHE A 214 27.98 -14.07 -32.43
C PHE A 214 28.96 -13.14 -33.14
N LYS A 215 29.56 -12.21 -32.40
CA LYS A 215 30.42 -11.15 -32.94
C LYS A 215 31.91 -11.50 -32.79
N GLY A 216 32.70 -10.97 -33.71
CA GLY A 216 34.15 -11.14 -33.73
C GLY A 216 34.60 -12.55 -34.16
N PRO A 217 35.85 -12.93 -33.83
CA PRO A 217 36.33 -14.29 -34.00
C PRO A 217 35.43 -15.28 -33.28
N ALA A 218 34.83 -16.19 -34.04
CA ALA A 218 33.95 -17.23 -33.52
C ALA A 218 34.44 -18.62 -33.95
N LYS A 219 34.28 -19.60 -33.06
CA LYS A 219 34.57 -21.00 -33.29
C LYS A 219 33.33 -21.82 -32.94
N LEU A 220 32.88 -22.64 -33.89
CA LEU A 220 31.74 -23.55 -33.72
C LEU A 220 32.22 -25.00 -33.83
N ILE A 221 31.88 -25.83 -32.86
CA ILE A 221 32.16 -27.26 -32.83
C ILE A 221 30.80 -27.98 -32.85
N LEU A 222 30.50 -28.66 -33.96
CA LEU A 222 29.26 -29.42 -34.12
C LEU A 222 29.46 -30.87 -33.71
N ARG A 223 28.49 -31.42 -32.99
CA ARG A 223 28.42 -32.85 -32.70
C ARG A 223 27.73 -33.54 -33.86
N SER A 224 28.48 -34.35 -34.63
CA SER A 224 27.86 -35.20 -35.64
C SER A 224 27.09 -36.31 -34.94
N ALA A 225 25.79 -36.42 -35.21
CA ALA A 225 25.03 -37.60 -34.85
C ALA A 225 25.65 -38.78 -35.61
N SER A 226 26.31 -39.69 -34.91
CA SER A 226 26.76 -40.94 -35.50
C SER A 226 25.51 -41.67 -36.01
N ASN A 227 25.34 -41.75 -37.33
CA ASN A 227 24.37 -42.66 -37.92
C ASN A 227 24.66 -44.06 -37.37
N PRO A 228 23.68 -44.77 -36.78
CA PRO A 228 23.86 -46.17 -36.48
C PRO A 228 24.25 -46.89 -37.78
N PRO A 229 25.19 -47.86 -37.75
CA PRO A 229 25.55 -48.59 -38.94
C PRO A 229 24.28 -49.18 -39.55
N VAL A 230 24.03 -48.85 -40.82
CA VAL A 230 23.01 -49.54 -41.61
C VAL A 230 23.50 -50.98 -41.68
N THR A 231 22.93 -51.85 -40.84
CA THR A 231 23.04 -53.29 -41.03
C THR A 231 22.36 -53.57 -42.36
N GLU A 232 23.16 -53.69 -43.42
CA GLU A 232 22.73 -54.31 -44.66
C GLU A 232 22.29 -55.73 -44.30
N GLU A 233 21.00 -55.88 -44.08
CA GLU A 233 20.34 -57.16 -43.98
C GLU A 233 20.48 -57.82 -45.35
N SER A 234 21.47 -58.71 -45.46
CA SER A 234 21.70 -59.55 -46.62
C SER A 234 20.44 -60.36 -46.88
N LYS A 235 19.68 -59.93 -47.89
CA LYS A 235 18.48 -60.62 -48.36
C LYS A 235 18.84 -62.03 -48.85
N PRO A 236 18.11 -63.08 -48.43
CA PRO A 236 18.24 -64.41 -49.00
C PRO A 236 17.63 -64.51 -50.41
#